data_AF-A0A673CKS3-F1
#
_entry.id   AF-A0A673CKS3-F1
#
_cell.length_a   1.000
_cell.length_b   1.000
_cell.length_c   1.000
_cell.angle_alpha   90.00
_cell.angle_beta   90.00
_cell.angle_gamma   90.00
#
_symmetry.space_group_name_H-M   'P 1'
#
loop_
_entity.id
_entity.type
_entity.pdbx_description
1 polymer ?
#
loop_
_entity_poly.entity_id
_entity_poly.type
_entity_poly.pdbx_seq_one_letter_code
_entity_poly.pdbx_strand_id
1 'polypeptide(L)'
;MAFYEVYSHPALIRYKTSVCTKATLFLVVVVCLTYIPPLLVAYRSQGFWIKRSAYEEQPVVRFQYQTLLVAATSTDGDYVAWSTFPHLNNMLGSRLRIPSVSVREEDKNQDGKLDLLNFQLELPLKPDEQVYSIQLLLTFSYQLFVSVIDGSSPFAASYDLENIIQMYQDRNLSTVLSCPMPVWTVGRAAASPFQLKAQIRYPLELITYPSDQTFTCQLVLLIFLWVFERIQRFVFQNQVLTTVPIPLGKPHLS
;
A
#
# COMPACT_ATOMS: atom_id res chain seq x y z
N MET A 1 52.44 29.82 45.68
CA MET A 1 51.47 30.93 45.57
C MET A 1 50.29 30.42 44.76
N ALA A 2 49.08 30.42 45.32
CA ALA A 2 47.88 29.98 44.62
C ALA A 2 47.28 31.20 43.89
N PHE A 3 47.14 31.10 42.58
CA PHE A 3 46.46 32.11 41.77
C PHE A 3 44.95 31.86 41.85
N TYR A 4 44.18 32.90 42.15
CA TYR A 4 42.72 32.86 42.11
C TYR A 4 42.23 33.80 41.02
N GLU A 5 41.26 33.33 40.22
CA GLU A 5 40.70 34.10 39.12
C GLU A 5 39.72 35.15 39.69
N VAL A 6 40.12 36.41 39.65
CA VAL A 6 39.36 37.53 40.25
C VAL A 6 38.18 37.96 39.36
N TYR A 7 38.27 37.76 38.05
CA TYR A 7 37.25 38.20 37.10
C TYR A 7 37.39 37.49 35.74
N SER A 8 36.28 37.00 35.20
CA SER A 8 36.20 36.40 33.86
C SER A 8 35.04 37.01 33.08
N HIS A 9 35.25 37.35 31.80
CA HIS A 9 34.16 37.75 30.90
C HIS A 9 34.30 37.02 29.55
N PRO A 10 33.19 36.62 28.90
CA PRO A 10 33.25 35.92 27.63
C PRO A 10 33.66 36.88 26.50
N ALA A 11 34.82 36.63 25.89
CA ALA A 11 35.29 37.36 24.71
C ALA A 11 34.83 36.68 23.42
N LEU A 12 34.14 37.42 22.55
CA LEU A 12 33.68 36.92 21.25
C LEU A 12 34.78 37.10 20.19
N ILE A 13 35.45 36.01 19.82
CA ILE A 13 36.51 36.01 18.80
C ILE A 13 35.88 35.84 17.43
N ARG A 14 36.08 36.82 16.53
CA ARG A 14 35.68 36.72 15.12
C ARG A 14 36.89 36.40 14.25
N TYR A 15 36.78 35.32 13.48
CA TYR A 15 37.78 34.95 12.48
C TYR A 15 37.37 35.54 11.13
N LYS A 16 38.24 36.35 10.51
CA LYS A 16 38.02 36.88 9.15
C LYS A 16 39.09 36.33 8.20
N THR A 17 38.68 36.03 6.97
CA THR A 17 39.54 35.53 5.89
C THR A 17 39.22 36.26 4.58
N SER A 18 40.19 36.37 3.68
CA SER A 18 39.98 36.88 2.31
C SER A 18 39.48 35.76 1.38
N VAL A 19 38.79 36.12 0.30
CA VAL A 19 38.04 35.21 -0.59
C VAL A 19 38.91 34.11 -1.22
N CYS A 20 40.20 34.35 -1.45
CA CYS A 20 41.13 33.40 -2.06
C CYS A 20 42.25 32.98 -1.10
N THR A 21 41.91 32.27 -0.01
CA THR A 21 42.89 31.79 0.98
C THR A 21 42.70 30.30 1.27
N LYS A 22 43.72 29.64 1.85
CA LYS A 22 43.63 28.21 2.24
C LYS A 22 42.43 27.94 3.17
N ALA A 23 42.05 28.92 3.98
CA ALA A 23 40.90 28.84 4.88
C ALA A 23 39.54 28.90 4.14
N THR A 24 39.41 29.70 3.08
CA THR A 24 38.18 29.70 2.28
C THR A 24 38.04 28.43 1.46
N LEU A 25 39.15 27.91 0.91
CA LEU A 25 39.17 26.61 0.24
C LEU A 25 38.76 25.48 1.20
N PHE A 26 39.27 25.48 2.43
CA PHE A 26 38.86 24.52 3.45
C PHE A 26 37.36 24.61 3.77
N LEU A 27 36.81 25.81 3.95
CA LEU A 27 35.37 25.99 4.18
C LEU A 27 34.54 25.45 3.00
N VAL A 28 34.93 25.76 1.76
CA VAL A 28 34.26 25.24 0.56
C VAL A 28 34.30 23.71 0.53
N VAL A 29 35.46 23.12 0.80
CA VAL A 29 35.60 21.65 0.84
C VAL A 29 34.72 21.05 1.93
N VAL A 30 34.67 21.64 3.12
CA VAL A 30 33.82 21.14 4.21
C VAL A 30 32.34 21.25 3.85
N VAL A 31 31.89 22.36 3.26
CA VAL A 31 30.50 22.51 2.77
C VAL A 31 30.19 21.45 1.72
N CYS A 32 31.06 21.25 0.73
CA CYS A 32 30.90 20.20 -0.27
C CYS A 32 30.81 18.80 0.39
N LEU A 33 31.69 18.49 1.34
CA LEU A 33 31.70 17.21 2.04
C LEU A 33 30.52 17.03 3.02
N THR A 34 29.87 18.11 3.42
CA THR A 34 28.70 18.05 4.31
C THR A 34 27.45 17.70 3.51
N TYR A 35 27.30 18.21 2.28
CA TYR A 35 26.07 18.04 1.48
C TYR A 35 26.15 16.96 0.40
N ILE A 36 27.31 16.76 -0.24
CA ILE A 36 27.44 15.81 -1.35
C ILE A 36 27.33 14.34 -0.89
N PRO A 37 28.02 13.89 0.19
CA PRO A 37 27.96 12.49 0.59
C PRO A 37 26.56 12.02 1.04
N PRO A 38 25.78 12.77 1.85
CA PRO A 38 24.40 12.37 2.18
C PRO A 38 23.52 12.20 0.93
N LEU A 39 23.67 13.10 -0.06
CA LEU A 39 22.94 13.02 -1.32
C LEU A 39 23.36 11.76 -2.12
N LEU A 40 24.65 11.44 -2.15
CA LEU A 40 25.17 10.26 -2.85
C LEU A 40 24.72 8.96 -2.17
N VAL A 41 24.69 8.93 -0.83
CA VAL A 41 24.16 7.80 -0.04
C VAL A 41 22.68 7.60 -0.33
N ALA A 42 21.89 8.67 -0.33
CA ALA A 42 20.47 8.62 -0.68
C ALA A 42 20.24 8.15 -2.13
N TYR A 43 21.09 8.56 -3.06
CA TYR A 43 21.02 8.12 -4.46
C TYR A 43 21.41 6.64 -4.65
N ARG A 44 22.44 6.17 -3.96
CA ARG A 44 22.96 4.79 -4.09
C ARG A 44 22.15 3.76 -3.32
N SER A 45 21.46 4.15 -2.25
CA SER A 45 20.82 3.17 -1.36
C SER A 45 19.60 2.47 -1.96
N GLN A 46 19.06 2.91 -3.11
CA GLN A 46 17.86 2.38 -3.79
C GLN A 46 16.57 2.26 -2.93
N GLY A 47 16.64 2.55 -1.63
CA GLY A 47 15.60 2.32 -0.63
C GLY A 47 15.26 3.53 0.23
N PHE A 48 15.91 4.69 0.04
CA PHE A 48 15.57 5.94 0.73
C PHE A 48 14.62 6.86 -0.07
N TRP A 49 14.28 6.48 -1.31
CA TRP A 49 13.38 7.23 -2.20
C TRP A 49 12.25 6.34 -2.72
N ILE A 50 11.83 5.32 -1.96
CA ILE A 50 10.68 4.50 -2.35
C ILE A 50 9.43 5.21 -1.85
N LYS A 51 8.71 5.86 -2.76
CA LYS A 51 7.45 6.58 -2.45
C LYS A 51 6.25 5.64 -2.30
N ARG A 52 6.32 4.46 -2.92
CA ARG A 52 5.26 3.44 -2.89
C ARG A 52 5.90 2.06 -2.99
N SER A 53 5.58 1.19 -2.04
CA SER A 53 5.88 -0.23 -2.14
C SER A 53 4.61 -0.93 -2.60
N ALA A 54 4.63 -1.48 -3.81
CA ALA A 54 3.56 -2.33 -4.30
C ALA A 54 3.95 -3.78 -3.99
N TYR A 55 3.11 -4.46 -3.22
CA TYR A 55 3.26 -5.87 -2.95
C TYR A 55 2.18 -6.63 -3.73
N GLU A 56 2.60 -7.69 -4.40
CA GLU A 56 1.66 -8.64 -5.00
C GLU A 56 1.14 -9.54 -3.89
N GLU A 57 -0.17 -9.55 -3.70
CA GLU A 57 -0.82 -10.42 -2.74
C GLU A 57 -1.90 -11.25 -3.44
N GLN A 58 -1.84 -12.56 -3.23
CA GLN A 58 -2.92 -13.44 -3.61
C GLN A 58 -3.89 -13.62 -2.43
N PRO A 59 -5.13 -13.15 -2.54
CA PRO A 59 -6.15 -13.36 -1.51
C PRO A 59 -6.48 -14.85 -1.36
N VAL A 60 -6.87 -15.24 -0.15
CA VAL A 60 -7.55 -16.51 0.07
C VAL A 60 -9.03 -16.28 -0.22
N VAL A 61 -9.47 -16.75 -1.39
CA VAL A 61 -10.87 -16.74 -1.79
C VAL A 61 -11.46 -18.11 -1.54
N ARG A 62 -12.64 -18.16 -0.91
CA ARG A 62 -13.45 -19.38 -0.84
C ARG A 62 -14.87 -19.10 -1.24
N PHE A 63 -15.42 -19.95 -2.08
CA PHE A 63 -16.83 -19.89 -2.41
C PHE A 63 -17.68 -20.35 -1.21
N GLN A 64 -18.67 -19.55 -0.83
CA GLN A 64 -19.50 -19.86 0.35
C GLN A 64 -20.66 -20.82 0.04
N TYR A 65 -20.75 -21.31 -1.20
CA TYR A 65 -21.89 -22.10 -1.69
C TYR A 65 -23.25 -21.41 -1.52
N GLN A 66 -23.26 -20.06 -1.49
CA GLN A 66 -24.50 -19.30 -1.49
C GLN A 66 -24.69 -18.61 -2.82
N THR A 67 -25.80 -18.94 -3.47
CA THR A 67 -26.12 -18.51 -4.83
C THR A 67 -27.54 -18.02 -4.91
N LEU A 68 -27.75 -16.99 -5.72
CA LEU A 68 -29.06 -16.49 -6.09
C LEU A 68 -29.11 -16.36 -7.61
N LEU A 69 -30.15 -16.95 -8.20
CA LEU A 69 -30.39 -16.99 -9.62
C LEU A 69 -31.77 -16.39 -9.90
N VAL A 70 -31.83 -15.50 -10.88
CA VAL A 70 -33.07 -15.03 -11.49
C VAL A 70 -32.92 -15.17 -13.00
N ALA A 71 -33.86 -15.89 -13.62
CA ALA A 71 -33.95 -16.06 -15.06
C ALA A 71 -35.26 -15.46 -15.55
N ALA A 72 -35.19 -14.45 -16.42
CA ALA A 72 -36.38 -13.87 -17.03
C ALA A 72 -36.89 -14.79 -18.15
N THR A 73 -38.14 -15.22 -18.04
CA THR A 73 -38.76 -16.19 -18.96
C THR A 73 -39.64 -15.56 -20.03
N SER A 74 -40.06 -14.31 -19.83
CA SER A 74 -40.87 -13.55 -20.79
C SER A 74 -40.42 -12.08 -20.86
N THR A 75 -40.71 -11.43 -21.97
CA THR A 75 -40.63 -9.97 -22.12
C THR A 75 -41.66 -9.23 -21.26
N ASP A 76 -42.71 -9.91 -20.82
CA ASP A 76 -43.79 -9.35 -19.99
C ASP A 76 -43.42 -9.27 -18.50
N GLY A 77 -42.18 -9.62 -18.14
CA GLY A 77 -41.67 -9.58 -16.78
C GLY A 77 -41.91 -10.85 -15.96
N ASP A 78 -42.32 -11.95 -16.58
CA ASP A 78 -42.33 -13.26 -15.91
C ASP A 78 -40.90 -13.77 -15.72
N TYR A 79 -40.67 -14.37 -14.56
CA TYR A 79 -39.35 -14.84 -14.18
C TYR A 79 -39.43 -16.07 -13.29
N VAL A 80 -38.36 -16.84 -13.38
CA VAL A 80 -38.08 -17.97 -12.54
C VAL A 80 -36.89 -17.61 -11.66
N ALA A 81 -36.94 -17.98 -10.39
CA ALA A 81 -35.85 -17.72 -9.48
C ALA A 81 -35.55 -18.93 -8.60
N TRP A 82 -34.32 -18.95 -8.10
CA TRP A 82 -33.84 -19.95 -7.17
C TRP A 82 -32.73 -19.36 -6.33
N SER A 83 -32.65 -19.80 -5.07
CA SER A 83 -31.51 -19.50 -4.23
C SER A 83 -31.15 -20.68 -3.35
N THR A 84 -29.99 -20.62 -2.73
CA THR A 84 -29.60 -21.52 -1.64
C THR A 84 -30.27 -21.14 -0.31
N PHE A 85 -30.92 -19.98 -0.22
CA PHE A 85 -31.54 -19.47 0.99
C PHE A 85 -32.98 -20.02 1.14
N PRO A 86 -33.27 -20.83 2.16
CA PRO A 86 -34.59 -21.45 2.31
C PRO A 86 -35.72 -20.44 2.45
N HIS A 87 -35.50 -19.35 3.19
CA HIS A 87 -36.53 -18.32 3.40
C HIS A 87 -36.94 -17.62 2.11
N LEU A 88 -35.98 -17.28 1.24
CA LEU A 88 -36.28 -16.65 -0.05
C LEU A 88 -37.04 -17.62 -0.97
N ASN A 89 -36.63 -18.89 -1.00
CA ASN A 89 -37.32 -19.91 -1.80
C ASN A 89 -38.78 -20.10 -1.39
N ASN A 90 -39.08 -20.02 -0.08
CA ASN A 90 -40.44 -20.09 0.42
C ASN A 90 -41.30 -18.89 -0.04
N MET A 91 -40.70 -17.70 -0.17
CA MET A 91 -41.38 -16.51 -0.67
C MET A 91 -41.61 -16.53 -2.19
N LEU A 92 -40.77 -17.24 -2.95
CA LEU A 92 -40.88 -17.35 -4.41
C LEU A 92 -42.07 -18.21 -4.87
N GLY A 93 -42.56 -19.12 -4.03
CA GLY A 93 -43.78 -19.89 -4.28
C GLY A 93 -43.79 -20.60 -5.64
N SER A 94 -44.72 -20.21 -6.52
CA SER A 94 -44.89 -20.80 -7.86
C SER A 94 -43.77 -20.47 -8.86
N ARG A 95 -42.95 -19.44 -8.59
CA ARG A 95 -41.81 -19.03 -9.43
C ARG A 95 -40.51 -19.77 -9.09
N LEU A 96 -40.52 -20.60 -8.05
CA LEU A 96 -39.37 -21.40 -7.66
C LEU A 96 -39.14 -22.55 -8.66
N ARG A 97 -37.92 -22.63 -9.19
CA ARG A 97 -37.44 -23.81 -9.91
C ARG A 97 -36.14 -24.26 -9.31
N ILE A 98 -36.02 -25.55 -8.98
CA ILE A 98 -34.81 -26.09 -8.36
C ILE A 98 -33.87 -26.57 -9.48
N PRO A 99 -32.71 -25.93 -9.69
CA PRO A 99 -31.72 -26.37 -10.65
C PRO A 99 -30.81 -27.47 -10.08
N SER A 100 -30.11 -28.17 -10.97
CA SER A 100 -28.93 -28.95 -10.61
C SER A 100 -27.72 -28.01 -10.59
N VAL A 101 -26.93 -28.04 -9.52
CA VAL A 101 -25.74 -27.17 -9.38
C VAL A 101 -24.52 -28.03 -9.08
N SER A 102 -23.47 -27.82 -9.88
CA SER A 102 -22.18 -28.47 -9.75
C SER A 102 -21.09 -27.41 -9.63
N VAL A 103 -20.20 -27.60 -8.66
CA VAL A 103 -19.17 -26.62 -8.31
C VAL A 103 -17.85 -27.35 -8.13
N ARG A 104 -16.81 -26.83 -8.76
CA ARG A 104 -15.45 -27.34 -8.62
C ARG A 104 -14.47 -26.18 -8.49
N GLU A 105 -13.73 -26.15 -7.40
CA GLU A 105 -12.62 -25.24 -7.19
C GLU A 105 -11.30 -25.95 -7.59
N GLU A 106 -10.43 -25.25 -8.28
CA GLU A 106 -9.14 -25.78 -8.77
C GLU A 106 -8.01 -24.85 -8.35
N ASP A 107 -6.95 -25.47 -7.84
CA ASP A 107 -5.63 -24.89 -7.63
C ASP A 107 -4.75 -25.34 -8.82
N LYS A 108 -4.37 -24.41 -9.69
CA LYS A 108 -3.64 -24.73 -10.93
C LYS A 108 -2.14 -24.78 -10.73
N ASN A 109 -1.62 -23.94 -9.84
CA ASN A 109 -0.19 -23.82 -9.59
C ASN A 109 0.28 -24.68 -8.39
N GLN A 110 -0.64 -25.35 -7.70
CA GLN A 110 -0.43 -26.22 -6.54
C GLN A 110 0.21 -25.50 -5.36
N ASP A 111 -0.09 -24.21 -5.18
CA ASP A 111 0.44 -23.40 -4.09
C ASP A 111 -0.42 -23.45 -2.81
N GLY A 112 -1.53 -24.19 -2.83
CA GLY A 112 -2.47 -24.32 -1.72
C GLY A 112 -3.55 -23.23 -1.68
N LYS A 113 -3.56 -22.32 -2.65
CA LYS A 113 -4.61 -21.32 -2.88
C LYS A 113 -5.43 -21.70 -4.09
N LEU A 114 -6.72 -21.36 -4.05
CA LEU A 114 -7.62 -21.64 -5.15
C LEU A 114 -7.47 -20.54 -6.21
N ASP A 115 -7.38 -20.94 -7.49
CA ASP A 115 -7.19 -20.03 -8.63
C ASP A 115 -8.46 -19.90 -9.48
N LEU A 116 -9.27 -20.96 -9.51
CA LEU A 116 -10.35 -21.10 -10.47
C LEU A 116 -11.58 -21.74 -9.82
N LEU A 117 -12.74 -21.13 -10.06
CA LEU A 117 -14.04 -21.72 -9.78
C LEU A 117 -14.74 -22.07 -11.10
N ASN A 118 -14.96 -23.37 -11.30
CA ASN A 118 -15.81 -23.91 -12.34
C ASN A 118 -17.22 -24.13 -11.77
N PHE A 119 -18.16 -23.30 -12.21
CA PHE A 119 -19.55 -23.33 -11.80
C PHE A 119 -20.43 -23.79 -12.96
N GLN A 120 -21.22 -24.83 -12.73
CA GLN A 120 -22.16 -25.36 -13.70
C GLN A 120 -23.56 -25.43 -13.08
N LEU A 121 -24.54 -24.93 -13.80
CA LEU A 121 -25.93 -24.90 -13.36
C LEU A 121 -26.85 -25.35 -14.49
N GLU A 122 -27.78 -26.24 -14.17
CA GLU A 122 -28.81 -26.71 -15.10
C GLU A 122 -30.20 -26.36 -14.55
N LEU A 123 -30.83 -25.36 -15.17
CA LEU A 123 -32.16 -24.90 -14.79
C LEU A 123 -33.23 -25.66 -15.60
N PRO A 124 -34.10 -26.46 -14.97
CA PRO A 124 -35.19 -27.11 -15.68
C PRO A 124 -36.23 -26.06 -16.10
N LEU A 125 -36.59 -26.08 -17.38
CA LEU A 125 -37.58 -25.20 -18.00
C LEU A 125 -38.66 -26.03 -18.69
N LYS A 126 -39.85 -25.45 -18.82
CA LYS A 126 -40.91 -26.07 -19.63
C LYS A 126 -40.63 -25.92 -21.14
N PRO A 127 -41.27 -26.73 -22.00
CA PRO A 127 -41.16 -26.63 -23.45
C PRO A 127 -41.40 -25.23 -24.01
N ASP A 128 -42.39 -24.53 -23.46
CA ASP A 128 -42.83 -23.24 -23.97
C ASP A 128 -42.08 -22.05 -23.33
N GLU A 129 -41.27 -22.31 -22.30
CA GLU A 129 -40.52 -21.28 -21.57
C GLU A 129 -39.16 -21.03 -22.25
N GLN A 130 -38.90 -19.79 -22.63
CA GLN A 130 -37.60 -19.31 -23.13
C GLN A 130 -36.88 -18.54 -22.04
N VAL A 131 -35.56 -18.31 -22.18
CA VAL A 131 -34.80 -17.48 -21.23
C VAL A 131 -34.23 -16.29 -21.98
N TYR A 132 -34.59 -15.09 -21.53
CA TYR A 132 -34.17 -13.84 -22.16
C TYR A 132 -32.98 -13.21 -21.43
N SER A 133 -32.96 -13.27 -20.11
CA SER A 133 -31.88 -12.72 -19.29
C SER A 133 -31.66 -13.54 -18.04
N ILE A 134 -30.42 -13.51 -17.55
CA ILE A 134 -30.02 -14.20 -16.32
C ILE A 134 -29.26 -13.23 -15.44
N GLN A 135 -29.64 -13.19 -14.18
CA GLN A 135 -28.92 -12.54 -13.11
C GLN A 135 -28.46 -13.62 -12.15
N LEU A 136 -27.15 -13.72 -11.95
CA LEU A 136 -26.53 -14.68 -11.06
C LEU A 136 -25.70 -13.91 -10.03
N LEU A 137 -26.01 -14.12 -8.77
CA LEU A 137 -25.23 -13.62 -7.65
C LEU A 137 -24.54 -14.81 -6.98
N LEU A 138 -23.22 -14.73 -6.86
CA LEU A 138 -22.37 -15.70 -6.17
C LEU A 138 -21.69 -15.00 -5.00
N THR A 139 -21.64 -15.66 -3.85
CA THR A 139 -21.03 -15.11 -2.64
C THR A 139 -19.70 -15.79 -2.33
N PHE A 140 -18.72 -14.98 -1.95
CA PHE A 140 -17.35 -15.43 -1.67
C PHE A 140 -16.90 -14.86 -0.32
N SER A 141 -16.15 -15.65 0.45
CA SER A 141 -15.33 -15.13 1.53
C SER A 141 -13.99 -14.72 0.95
N TYR A 142 -13.58 -13.48 1.22
CA TYR A 142 -12.36 -12.90 0.71
C TYR A 142 -11.47 -12.49 1.88
N GLN A 143 -10.30 -13.11 1.99
CA GLN A 143 -9.33 -12.83 3.05
C GLN A 143 -7.98 -12.44 2.46
N LEU A 144 -7.52 -11.25 2.81
CA LEU A 144 -6.15 -10.80 2.59
C LEU A 144 -5.31 -11.14 3.82
N PHE A 145 -4.06 -11.55 3.62
CA PHE A 145 -3.06 -11.80 4.65
C PHE A 145 -2.53 -10.51 5.29
N VAL A 146 -2.59 -9.36 4.62
CA VAL A 146 -2.05 -8.13 5.21
C VAL A 146 -3.00 -7.57 6.28
N SER A 147 -2.61 -7.78 7.53
CA SER A 147 -3.17 -7.07 8.68
C SER A 147 -2.99 -5.57 8.51
N VAL A 148 -4.02 -4.79 8.85
CA VAL A 148 -3.91 -3.32 8.93
C VAL A 148 -2.76 -2.92 9.87
N ILE A 149 -2.51 -3.77 10.87
CA ILE A 149 -1.43 -3.61 11.84
C ILE A 149 -0.17 -4.27 11.27
N ASP A 150 0.84 -3.47 10.96
CA ASP A 150 2.17 -3.97 10.62
C ASP A 150 2.94 -4.33 11.89
N GLY A 151 2.90 -5.61 12.29
CA GLY A 151 3.63 -6.11 13.45
C GLY A 151 5.15 -6.14 13.31
N SER A 152 5.68 -5.85 12.12
CA SER A 152 7.11 -5.70 11.86
C SER A 152 7.60 -4.25 11.93
N SER A 153 6.66 -3.29 11.99
CA SER A 153 6.99 -1.87 12.04
C SER A 153 7.64 -1.51 13.39
N PRO A 154 8.77 -0.80 13.40
CA PRO A 154 9.42 -0.32 14.62
C PRO A 154 8.81 0.98 15.18
N PHE A 155 7.78 1.54 14.53
CA PHE A 155 7.25 2.87 14.84
C PHE A 155 5.98 2.80 15.70
N ALA A 156 5.87 3.61 16.76
CA ALA A 156 4.68 3.62 17.62
C ALA A 156 3.38 4.02 16.87
N ALA A 157 3.49 4.88 15.85
CA ALA A 157 2.36 5.37 15.07
C ALA A 157 1.65 4.29 14.23
N SER A 158 2.32 3.17 13.91
CA SER A 158 1.68 2.03 13.23
C SER A 158 0.84 1.16 14.18
N TYR A 159 0.98 1.37 15.49
CA TYR A 159 0.22 0.68 16.54
C TYR A 159 -0.81 1.60 17.22
N ASP A 160 -0.93 2.86 16.78
CA ASP A 160 -1.90 3.79 17.33
C ASP A 160 -3.32 3.39 16.94
N LEU A 161 -4.20 3.33 17.93
CA LEU A 161 -5.55 2.80 17.78
C LEU A 161 -6.38 3.69 16.84
N GLU A 162 -6.18 5.00 16.88
CA GLU A 162 -6.88 5.95 16.01
C GLU A 162 -6.57 5.68 14.54
N ASN A 163 -5.29 5.55 14.21
CA ASN A 163 -4.82 5.28 12.85
C ASN A 163 -5.27 3.89 12.35
N ILE A 164 -5.20 2.87 13.22
CA ILE A 164 -5.69 1.53 12.91
C ILE A 164 -7.19 1.56 12.61
N ILE A 165 -8.00 2.19 13.46
CA ILE A 165 -9.46 2.27 13.28
C ILE A 165 -9.79 3.04 11.99
N GLN A 166 -9.08 4.13 11.71
CA GLN A 166 -9.27 4.91 10.48
C GLN A 166 -8.95 4.07 9.24
N MET A 167 -7.82 3.35 9.22
CA MET A 167 -7.47 2.44 8.12
C MET A 167 -8.46 1.28 7.95
N TYR A 168 -9.10 0.81 9.03
CA TYR A 168 -10.20 -0.16 8.94
C TYR A 168 -11.47 0.45 8.32
N GLN A 169 -11.81 1.69 8.66
CA GLN A 169 -12.99 2.39 8.11
C GLN A 169 -12.82 2.75 6.64
N ASP A 170 -11.59 3.05 6.20
CA ASP A 170 -11.27 3.37 4.81
C ASP A 170 -11.29 2.14 3.88
N ARG A 171 -11.33 0.91 4.42
CA ARG A 171 -11.45 -0.32 3.63
C ARG A 171 -12.87 -0.48 3.09
N ASN A 172 -13.18 0.24 2.02
CA ASN A 172 -14.36 -0.01 1.20
C ASN A 172 -14.07 -1.10 0.16
N LEU A 173 -13.83 -2.33 0.63
CA LEU A 173 -13.52 -3.46 -0.26
C LEU A 173 -14.82 -4.04 -0.83
N SER A 174 -15.25 -3.49 -1.96
CA SER A 174 -16.25 -4.09 -2.83
C SER A 174 -15.57 -4.59 -4.11
N THR A 175 -15.32 -5.89 -4.20
CA THR A 175 -14.80 -6.50 -5.42
C THR A 175 -15.97 -6.88 -6.32
N VAL A 176 -16.11 -6.20 -7.45
CA VAL A 176 -17.12 -6.53 -8.46
C VAL A 176 -16.48 -7.45 -9.49
N LEU A 177 -16.88 -8.73 -9.48
CA LEU A 177 -16.59 -9.65 -10.57
C LEU A 177 -17.43 -9.27 -11.80
N SER A 178 -16.88 -8.42 -12.66
CA SER A 178 -17.48 -8.14 -13.97
C SER A 178 -17.28 -9.35 -14.88
N CYS A 179 -18.36 -9.85 -15.50
CA CYS A 179 -18.27 -10.89 -16.53
C CYS A 179 -18.17 -10.20 -17.91
N PRO A 180 -16.96 -10.04 -18.49
CA PRO A 180 -16.78 -9.16 -19.64
C PRO A 180 -17.31 -9.75 -20.96
N MET A 181 -17.52 -11.07 -21.05
CA MET A 181 -17.84 -11.75 -22.31
C MET A 181 -18.83 -12.90 -22.12
N PRO A 182 -20.14 -12.63 -21.96
CA PRO A 182 -21.16 -13.68 -21.97
C PRO A 182 -21.32 -14.25 -23.38
N VAL A 183 -21.37 -15.57 -23.51
CA VAL A 183 -21.63 -16.27 -24.78
C VAL A 183 -22.98 -16.97 -24.67
N TRP A 184 -23.90 -16.64 -25.58
CA TRP A 184 -25.23 -17.25 -25.67
C TRP A 184 -25.31 -18.20 -26.86
N THR A 185 -25.68 -19.45 -26.61
CA THR A 185 -25.94 -20.45 -27.65
C THR A 185 -27.43 -20.74 -27.72
N VAL A 186 -28.01 -20.63 -28.92
CA VAL A 186 -29.43 -20.96 -29.20
C VAL A 186 -29.56 -22.40 -29.70
N GLY A 187 -30.78 -22.96 -29.69
CA GLY A 187 -31.06 -24.31 -30.22
C GLY A 187 -31.35 -25.37 -29.16
N ARG A 188 -31.93 -24.99 -28.02
CA ARG A 188 -32.35 -25.91 -26.95
C ARG A 188 -33.44 -26.87 -27.45
N ALA A 189 -33.38 -28.15 -27.08
CA ALA A 189 -34.51 -29.07 -27.27
C ALA A 189 -35.64 -28.72 -26.31
N ALA A 190 -36.90 -28.95 -26.71
CA ALA A 190 -38.08 -28.55 -25.95
C ALA A 190 -38.02 -28.98 -24.45
N ALA A 191 -37.55 -30.19 -24.16
CA ALA A 191 -37.47 -30.73 -22.80
C ALA A 191 -36.10 -30.64 -22.12
N SER A 192 -35.06 -30.08 -22.77
CA SER A 192 -33.73 -30.02 -22.16
C SER A 192 -33.60 -28.82 -21.22
N PRO A 193 -32.88 -28.95 -20.09
CA PRO A 193 -32.65 -27.83 -19.17
C PRO A 193 -31.81 -26.73 -19.83
N PHE A 194 -31.89 -25.52 -19.29
CA PHE A 194 -30.96 -24.45 -19.62
C PHE A 194 -29.64 -24.66 -18.88
N GLN A 195 -28.54 -24.75 -19.62
CA GLN A 195 -27.21 -24.94 -19.04
C GLN A 195 -26.44 -23.62 -18.97
N LEU A 196 -26.01 -23.25 -17.76
CA LEU A 196 -25.11 -22.15 -17.49
C LEU A 196 -23.76 -22.72 -17.08
N LYS A 197 -22.70 -22.32 -17.79
CA LYS A 197 -21.31 -22.63 -17.44
C LYS A 197 -20.59 -21.31 -17.18
N ALA A 198 -20.16 -21.11 -15.94
CA ALA A 198 -19.37 -19.96 -15.54
C ALA A 198 -18.00 -20.42 -15.06
N GLN A 199 -16.96 -19.75 -15.55
CA GLN A 199 -15.59 -19.97 -15.12
C GLN A 199 -15.06 -18.67 -14.54
N ILE A 200 -14.82 -18.66 -13.24
CA ILE A 200 -14.37 -17.48 -12.50
C ILE A 200 -12.92 -17.69 -12.12
N ARG A 201 -12.07 -16.74 -12.51
CA ARG A 201 -10.65 -16.73 -12.17
C ARG A 201 -10.43 -15.78 -11.01
N TYR A 202 -9.62 -16.19 -10.05
CA TYR A 202 -9.16 -15.34 -8.96
C TYR A 202 -7.82 -14.72 -9.38
N PRO A 203 -7.79 -13.44 -9.76
CA PRO A 203 -6.53 -12.79 -10.14
C PRO A 203 -5.66 -12.53 -8.91
N LEU A 204 -4.36 -12.38 -9.16
CA LEU A 204 -3.43 -11.76 -8.20
C LEU A 204 -3.76 -10.27 -8.09
N GLU A 205 -3.86 -9.76 -6.87
CA GLU A 205 -4.08 -8.33 -6.64
C GLU A 205 -2.76 -7.64 -6.28
N LEU A 206 -2.51 -6.49 -6.92
CA LEU A 206 -1.38 -5.63 -6.60
C LEU A 206 -1.85 -4.60 -5.56
N ILE A 207 -1.49 -4.81 -4.29
CA ILE A 207 -1.80 -3.84 -3.24
C ILE A 207 -0.65 -2.86 -3.13
N THR A 208 -0.94 -1.59 -3.42
CA THR A 208 0.05 -0.51 -3.34
C THR A 208 -0.07 0.19 -1.99
N TYR A 209 0.97 0.07 -1.17
CA TYR A 209 1.05 0.79 0.10
C TYR A 209 1.82 2.10 -0.08
N PRO A 210 1.31 3.22 0.45
CA PRO A 210 2.10 4.44 0.55
C PRO A 210 3.28 4.19 1.50
N SER A 211 4.50 4.49 1.05
CA SER A 211 5.72 4.32 1.83
C SER A 211 6.16 5.70 2.35
N ASP A 212 6.18 5.87 3.67
CA ASP A 212 6.46 7.14 4.33
C ASP A 212 7.95 7.29 4.68
N GLN A 213 8.81 7.38 3.65
CA GLN A 213 10.28 7.35 3.80
C GLN A 213 10.95 8.73 3.83
N THR A 214 10.21 9.83 3.92
CA THR A 214 10.81 11.19 3.87
C THR A 214 11.70 11.52 5.07
N PHE A 215 11.51 10.85 6.21
CA PHE A 215 12.22 11.15 7.47
C PHE A 215 13.67 10.65 7.54
N THR A 216 14.04 9.61 6.79
CA THR A 216 15.38 8.98 6.94
C THR A 216 16.51 9.82 6.35
N CYS A 217 16.26 10.54 5.25
CA CYS A 217 17.25 11.41 4.62
C CYS A 217 17.66 12.59 5.52
N GLN A 218 16.72 13.09 6.32
CA GLN A 218 16.97 14.21 7.22
C GLN A 218 17.90 13.81 8.37
N LEU A 219 17.74 12.60 8.90
CA LEU A 219 18.59 12.07 9.98
C LEU A 219 20.04 11.88 9.54
N VAL A 220 20.28 11.38 8.33
CA VAL A 220 21.64 11.23 7.78
C VAL A 220 22.31 12.61 7.61
N LEU A 221 21.58 13.60 7.10
CA LEU A 221 22.10 14.96 6.96
C LEU A 221 22.49 15.58 8.32
N LEU A 222 21.68 15.35 9.36
CA LEU A 222 21.97 15.85 10.71
C LEU A 222 23.27 15.29 11.29
N ILE A 223 23.58 14.02 11.05
CA ILE A 223 24.85 13.40 11.50
C ILE A 223 26.04 14.07 10.81
N PHE A 224 25.96 14.29 9.49
CA PHE A 224 27.03 14.95 8.74
C PHE A 224 27.21 16.40 9.20
N LEU A 225 26.13 17.15 9.39
CA LEU A 225 26.18 18.51 9.94
C LEU A 225 26.90 18.53 11.30
N TRP A 226 26.55 17.62 12.20
CA TRP A 226 27.15 17.53 13.54
C TRP A 226 28.66 17.24 13.49
N VAL A 227 29.10 16.28 12.66
CA VAL A 227 30.52 15.93 12.53
C VAL A 227 31.33 17.07 11.94
N PHE A 228 30.88 17.66 10.83
CA PHE A 228 31.64 18.70 10.14
C PHE A 228 31.67 20.02 10.91
N GLU A 229 30.61 20.35 11.66
CA GLU A 229 30.63 21.48 12.57
C GLU A 229 31.69 21.31 13.67
N ARG A 230 31.85 20.09 14.22
CA ARG A 230 32.91 19.79 15.20
C ARG A 230 34.30 19.92 14.62
N ILE A 231 34.51 19.44 13.40
CA ILE A 231 35.80 19.55 12.68
C ILE A 231 36.13 21.02 12.42
N GLN A 232 35.17 21.82 11.96
CA GLN A 232 35.38 23.26 11.74
C GLN A 232 35.76 23.97 13.05
N ARG A 233 35.01 23.74 14.13
CA ARG A 233 35.31 24.32 15.44
C ARG A 233 36.73 23.97 15.88
N PHE A 234 37.16 22.70 15.74
CA PHE A 234 38.50 22.26 16.08
C PHE A 234 39.59 22.96 15.25
N VAL A 235 39.42 23.06 13.93
CA VAL A 235 40.41 23.67 13.03
C VAL A 235 40.61 25.15 13.32
N PHE A 236 39.53 25.89 13.59
CA PHE A 236 39.61 27.32 13.88
C PHE A 236 40.01 27.63 15.32
N GLN A 237 39.60 26.82 16.31
CA GLN A 237 40.05 26.98 17.70
C GLN A 237 41.56 26.74 17.85
N ASN A 238 42.10 25.74 17.16
CA ASN A 238 43.53 25.40 17.22
C ASN A 238 44.39 26.17 16.21
N GLN A 239 43.82 27.16 15.50
CA GLN A 239 44.52 27.97 14.48
C GLN A 239 45.33 27.13 13.47
N VAL A 240 44.83 25.93 13.12
CA VAL A 240 45.51 25.02 12.17
C VAL A 240 45.65 25.66 10.79
N LEU A 241 44.75 26.59 10.47
CA LEU A 241 44.80 27.43 9.28
C LEU A 241 45.03 28.88 9.68
N THR A 242 45.82 29.61 8.88
CA THR A 242 46.14 31.02 9.11
C THR A 242 44.88 31.87 9.01
N THR A 243 44.32 32.23 10.16
CA THR A 243 43.22 33.19 10.29
C THR A 243 43.69 34.40 11.07
N VAL A 244 43.18 35.59 10.76
CA VAL A 244 43.44 36.78 11.57
C VAL A 244 42.34 36.86 12.64
N PRO A 245 42.63 36.55 13.92
CA PRO A 245 41.69 36.82 14.99
C PRO A 245 41.61 38.33 15.18
N ILE A 246 40.41 38.90 15.05
CA ILE A 246 40.20 40.32 15.33
C ILE A 246 39.54 40.40 16.70
N PRO A 247 40.26 40.85 17.75
CA PRO A 247 39.62 41.21 19.00
C PRO A 247 38.70 42.41 18.75
N LEU A 248 37.43 42.31 19.17
CA LEU A 248 36.49 43.43 19.18
C LEU A 248 36.83 44.35 20.36
N GLY A 249 37.92 45.11 20.24
CA GLY A 249 38.30 46.14 21.19
C GLY A 249 39.23 47.15 20.53
N LYS A 250 38.72 48.36 20.24
CA LYS A 250 39.62 49.50 20.06
C LYS A 250 40.32 49.72 21.41
N PRO A 251 41.65 49.84 21.47
CA PRO A 251 42.27 50.41 22.65
C PRO A 251 41.80 51.86 22.72
N HIS A 252 40.95 52.18 23.69
CA HIS A 252 40.77 53.56 24.10
C HIS A 252 42.12 54.01 24.65
N LEU A 253 42.83 54.85 23.89
CA LEU A 253 43.95 55.63 24.41
C LEU A 253 43.38 56.54 25.50
N SER A 254 43.75 56.28 26.76
CA SER A 254 43.71 57.29 27.84
C SER A 254 45.05 58.00 27.88
#